data_AF-A0A2E5TND3-F1
#
_entry.id   AF-A0A2E5TND3-F1
#
_cell.length_a   1.000
_cell.length_b   1.000
_cell.length_c   1.000
_cell.angle_alpha   90.00
_cell.angle_beta   90.00
_cell.angle_gamma   90.00
#
_symmetry.space_group_name_H-M   'P 1'
#
loop_
_entity.id
_entity.type
_entity.pdbx_description
1 polymer ?
#
loop_
_entity_poly.entity_id
_entity_poly.type
_entity_poly.pdbx_seq_one_letter_code
_entity_poly.pdbx_strand_id
1 'polypeptide(L)'
;MKYNLPPGVGIIQSVVSSLDDVQLYLKKGTTENKELKNVLKESSVIDHDNRFLDNPSFIMYVQMLLLSGMSMFGGVSLSCLNAYSDRDNLVSITWDTGVSDSFSWGVYDPSFLEFINYYQDRLSTKPQNRKFLPSDVMIGIRGFLTTYLEILESLDLKISDLLIDKSGFLNVIGSDLNKDALFLVISSLPTTQLSRFFMFLNSFLPDSIMVKTPDGRQLTLRGLFDSPSYDFSYLSEKMKIFLDLYFNLNQPETQNITKKKTAEFLAKVVQNDSDFNDTKHNIQAVRQSQIGVRKTLYSTLKNHLDDIITVL
;
A
#
# COMPACT_ATOMS: atom_id res chain seq x y z
N MET A 1 -0.22 -2.38 22.69
CA MET A 1 0.71 -2.72 21.59
C MET A 1 0.51 -1.67 20.50
N LYS A 2 1.54 -0.93 20.08
CA LYS A 2 1.47 -0.15 18.83
C LYS A 2 1.40 -1.19 17.71
N TYR A 3 0.29 -1.22 16.96
CA TYR A 3 0.16 -2.11 15.80
C TYR A 3 1.29 -1.77 14.81
N ASN A 4 2.08 -2.77 14.40
CA ASN A 4 3.02 -2.59 13.28
C ASN A 4 2.17 -2.45 12.03
N LEU A 5 1.99 -1.21 11.57
CA LEU A 5 1.30 -0.92 10.32
C LEU A 5 2.07 -1.56 9.16
N PRO A 6 1.40 -1.98 8.07
CA PRO A 6 2.08 -2.36 6.85
C PRO A 6 3.05 -1.24 6.42
N PRO A 7 4.27 -1.55 5.94
CA PRO A 7 5.30 -0.56 5.67
C PRO A 7 4.82 0.64 4.84
N GLY A 8 4.08 0.40 3.76
CA GLY A 8 3.51 1.46 2.92
C GLY A 8 2.54 2.39 3.65
N VAL A 9 1.78 1.88 4.62
CA VAL A 9 0.88 2.71 5.45
C VAL A 9 1.70 3.53 6.44
N GLY A 10 2.73 2.95 7.07
CA GLY A 10 3.65 3.67 7.94
C GLY A 10 4.36 4.81 7.21
N ILE A 11 4.76 4.58 5.96
CA ILE A 11 5.34 5.63 5.10
C ILE A 11 4.34 6.75 4.87
N ILE A 12 3.11 6.44 4.44
CA ILE A 12 2.09 7.47 4.17
C ILE A 12 1.84 8.32 5.43
N GLN A 13 1.76 7.68 6.60
CA GLN A 13 1.60 8.39 7.87
C GLN A 13 2.75 9.37 8.13
N SER A 14 3.98 8.95 7.86
CA SER A 14 5.18 9.76 8.10
C SER A 14 5.26 10.90 7.08
N VAL A 15 5.01 10.63 5.80
CA VAL A 15 4.88 11.64 4.74
C VAL A 15 3.86 12.70 5.12
N VAL A 16 2.66 12.30 5.55
CA VAL A 16 1.61 13.24 5.96
C VAL A 16 2.03 14.05 7.18
N SER A 17 2.74 13.44 8.14
CA SER A 17 3.23 14.14 9.33
C SER A 17 4.31 15.18 9.00
N SER A 18 5.14 14.92 7.98
CA SER A 18 6.17 15.85 7.52
C SER A 18 5.66 16.95 6.57
N LEU A 19 4.40 16.90 6.13
CA LEU A 19 3.87 17.88 5.18
C LEU A 19 3.91 19.31 5.73
N ASP A 20 3.62 19.50 7.02
CA ASP A 20 3.59 20.83 7.64
C ASP A 20 4.97 21.51 7.62
N ASP A 21 6.04 20.71 7.72
CA ASP A 21 7.43 21.17 7.71
C ASP A 21 7.94 21.53 6.30
N VAL A 22 7.30 21.00 5.26
CA VAL A 22 7.75 21.17 3.86
C VAL A 22 6.71 21.83 2.95
N GLN A 23 5.54 22.21 3.47
CA GLN A 23 4.42 22.77 2.70
C GLN A 23 4.79 24.00 1.87
N LEU A 24 5.76 24.80 2.34
CA LEU A 24 6.21 26.00 1.64
C LEU A 24 6.89 25.66 0.31
N TYR A 25 7.57 24.51 0.21
CA TYR A 25 8.13 24.03 -1.06
C TYR A 25 7.03 23.59 -2.04
N LEU A 26 5.93 23.04 -1.53
CA LEU A 26 4.80 22.56 -2.33
C LEU A 26 3.95 23.71 -2.90
N LYS A 27 3.88 24.84 -2.18
CA LYS A 27 3.04 25.98 -2.55
C LYS A 27 3.70 26.87 -3.61
N LYS A 28 3.07 26.95 -4.78
CA LYS A 28 3.57 27.76 -5.90
C LYS A 28 3.78 29.24 -5.51
N GLY A 29 4.95 29.77 -5.82
CA GLY A 29 5.27 31.20 -5.72
C GLY A 29 5.81 31.66 -4.37
N THR A 30 5.89 30.78 -3.36
CA THR A 30 6.66 31.02 -2.13
C THR A 30 8.15 31.19 -2.43
N THR A 31 8.90 31.72 -1.46
CA THR A 31 10.35 31.89 -1.58
C THR A 31 11.04 30.53 -1.71
N GLU A 32 10.63 29.58 -0.89
CA GLU A 32 11.13 28.20 -0.82
C GLU A 32 10.87 27.44 -2.13
N ASN A 33 9.67 27.59 -2.71
CA ASN A 33 9.35 26.99 -4.00
C ASN A 33 10.20 27.56 -5.14
N LYS A 34 10.47 28.86 -5.14
CA LYS A 34 11.33 29.50 -6.15
C LYS A 34 12.78 29.05 -6.00
N GLU A 35 13.27 28.99 -4.76
CA GLU A 35 14.62 28.51 -4.45
C GLU A 35 14.81 27.06 -4.88
N LEU A 36 13.85 26.18 -4.55
CA LEU A 36 13.81 24.80 -5.03
C LEU A 36 13.94 24.72 -6.55
N LYS A 37 13.13 25.50 -7.28
CA LYS A 37 13.19 25.52 -8.76
C LYS A 37 14.53 26.02 -9.27
N ASN A 38 15.13 27.01 -8.62
CA ASN A 38 16.44 27.52 -9.02
C ASN A 38 17.54 26.47 -8.81
N VAL A 39 17.57 25.80 -7.64
CA VAL A 39 18.52 24.73 -7.36
C VAL A 39 18.36 23.59 -8.36
N LEU A 40 17.12 23.13 -8.59
CA LEU A 40 16.84 22.05 -9.54
C LEU A 40 17.28 22.41 -10.98
N LYS A 41 17.09 23.66 -11.39
CA LYS A 41 17.47 24.14 -12.72
C LYS A 41 18.98 24.32 -12.90
N GLU A 42 19.67 24.79 -11.88
CA GLU A 42 21.08 25.18 -11.95
C GLU A 42 22.04 24.03 -11.61
N SER A 43 21.57 23.06 -10.83
CA SER A 43 22.38 21.96 -10.33
C SER A 43 21.89 20.64 -10.91
N SER A 44 22.75 19.95 -11.67
CA SER A 44 22.45 18.59 -12.17
C SER A 44 22.57 17.52 -11.06
N VAL A 45 23.32 17.83 -10.01
CA VAL A 45 23.58 16.99 -8.84
C VAL A 45 23.27 17.84 -7.60
N ILE A 46 22.13 17.59 -6.96
CA ILE A 46 21.55 18.46 -5.92
C ILE A 46 22.44 18.47 -4.67
N ASP A 47 23.01 17.32 -4.31
CA ASP A 47 23.86 17.17 -3.13
C ASP A 47 25.27 17.74 -3.28
N HIS A 48 25.55 18.43 -4.39
CA HIS A 48 26.74 19.29 -4.55
C HIS A 48 26.40 20.79 -4.41
N ASP A 49 25.13 21.15 -4.23
CA ASP A 49 24.69 22.54 -4.07
C ASP A 49 24.58 22.91 -2.59
N ASN A 50 25.35 23.91 -2.16
CA ASN A 50 25.33 24.36 -0.76
C ASN A 50 23.94 24.86 -0.34
N ARG A 51 23.13 25.41 -1.26
CA ARG A 51 21.75 25.85 -0.94
C ARG A 51 20.86 24.68 -0.52
N PHE A 52 21.16 23.47 -1.02
CA PHE A 52 20.50 22.25 -0.58
C PHE A 52 21.09 21.74 0.73
N LEU A 53 22.42 21.60 0.81
CA LEU A 53 23.11 21.04 1.98
C LEU A 53 22.89 21.85 3.27
N ASP A 54 22.80 23.18 3.14
CA ASP A 54 22.58 24.10 4.26
C ASP A 54 21.10 24.27 4.62
N ASN A 55 20.18 23.54 3.95
CA ASN A 55 18.74 23.71 4.13
C ASN A 55 18.05 22.40 4.57
N PRO A 56 17.87 22.20 5.90
CA PRO A 56 17.22 21.02 6.46
C PRO A 56 15.81 20.77 5.92
N SER A 57 15.02 21.83 5.68
CA SER A 57 13.66 21.69 5.17
C SER A 57 13.64 21.24 3.70
N PHE A 58 14.64 21.63 2.91
CA PHE A 58 14.81 21.12 1.55
C PHE A 58 15.24 19.65 1.57
N ILE A 59 16.18 19.26 2.43
CA ILE A 59 16.56 17.86 2.60
C ILE A 59 15.35 17.00 3.00
N MET A 60 14.56 17.47 3.97
CA MET A 60 13.33 16.82 4.41
C MET A 60 12.30 16.69 3.27
N TYR A 61 12.14 17.73 2.44
CA TYR A 61 11.28 17.68 1.26
C TYR A 61 11.71 16.56 0.29
N VAL A 62 13.01 16.43 0.00
CA VAL A 62 13.52 15.36 -0.87
C VAL A 62 13.29 13.98 -0.23
N GLN A 63 13.61 13.82 1.05
CA GLN A 63 13.37 12.59 1.81
C GLN A 63 11.89 12.18 1.74
N MET A 64 10.97 13.15 1.91
CA MET A 64 9.53 12.92 1.87
C MET A 64 9.10 12.45 0.48
N LEU A 65 9.64 13.02 -0.58
CA LEU A 65 9.35 12.59 -1.96
C LEU A 65 9.87 11.18 -2.26
N LEU A 66 11.09 10.86 -1.83
CA LEU A 66 11.65 9.50 -1.98
C LEU A 66 10.77 8.47 -1.26
N LEU A 67 10.40 8.74 -0.01
CA LEU A 67 9.48 7.88 0.74
C LEU A 67 8.11 7.77 0.05
N SER A 68 7.55 8.87 -0.45
CA SER A 68 6.29 8.86 -1.19
C SER A 68 6.38 7.96 -2.42
N GLY A 69 7.49 8.01 -3.16
CA GLY A 69 7.78 7.13 -4.28
C GLY A 69 7.90 5.64 -3.89
N MET A 70 8.33 5.32 -2.66
CA MET A 70 8.43 3.95 -2.16
C MET A 70 7.12 3.39 -1.60
N SER A 71 6.21 4.26 -1.14
CA SER A 71 5.03 3.89 -0.35
C SER A 71 4.13 2.81 -0.99
N MET A 72 4.19 2.65 -2.32
CA MET A 72 3.47 1.62 -3.08
C MET A 72 4.33 0.92 -4.12
N PHE A 73 5.66 0.94 -3.98
CA PHE A 73 6.54 0.33 -4.97
C PHE A 73 6.37 -1.19 -5.01
N GLY A 74 6.24 -1.71 -6.24
CA GLY A 74 5.84 -3.09 -6.57
C GLY A 74 4.32 -3.35 -6.49
N GLY A 75 3.51 -2.32 -6.24
CA GLY A 75 2.06 -2.40 -6.20
C GLY A 75 1.52 -2.92 -4.86
N VAL A 76 0.20 -3.11 -4.77
CA VAL A 76 -0.49 -3.60 -3.55
C VAL A 76 0.02 -4.98 -3.11
N SER A 77 0.61 -5.74 -4.03
CA SER A 77 0.95 -7.15 -3.85
C SER A 77 2.43 -7.46 -3.63
N LEU A 78 3.35 -6.50 -3.84
CA LEU A 78 4.80 -6.73 -3.76
C LEU A 78 5.51 -5.51 -3.18
N SER A 79 5.31 -5.21 -1.90
CA SER A 79 6.07 -4.14 -1.25
C SER A 79 7.58 -4.41 -1.39
N CYS A 80 8.37 -3.40 -1.75
CA CYS A 80 9.83 -3.50 -1.68
C CYS A 80 10.38 -3.47 -0.24
N LEU A 81 9.51 -3.41 0.77
CA LEU A 81 9.87 -3.29 2.18
C LEU A 81 9.32 -4.44 3.00
N ASN A 82 10.20 -5.02 3.82
CA ASN A 82 9.84 -5.96 4.87
C ASN A 82 9.42 -5.24 6.16
N ALA A 83 10.07 -4.12 6.48
CA ALA A 83 9.79 -3.35 7.70
C ALA A 83 9.99 -1.85 7.48
N TYR A 84 9.25 -1.07 8.26
CA TYR A 84 9.35 0.39 8.30
C TYR A 84 9.08 0.88 9.72
N SER A 85 9.83 1.87 10.17
CA SER A 85 9.52 2.63 11.38
C SER A 85 10.00 4.07 11.26
N ASP A 86 9.22 4.99 11.80
CA ASP A 86 9.62 6.37 12.06
C ASP A 86 9.43 6.65 13.55
N ARG A 87 10.52 6.92 14.26
CA ARG A 87 10.54 7.21 15.70
C ARG A 87 11.63 8.22 16.01
N ASP A 88 11.30 9.21 16.84
CA ASP A 88 12.27 10.18 17.36
C ASP A 88 13.10 10.84 16.24
N ASN A 89 12.42 11.19 15.13
CA ASN A 89 13.01 11.79 13.93
C ASN A 89 13.94 10.87 13.10
N LEU A 90 13.99 9.58 13.44
CA LEU A 90 14.76 8.55 12.75
C LEU A 90 13.82 7.65 11.94
N VAL A 91 14.01 7.66 10.62
CA VAL A 91 13.40 6.71 9.70
C VAL A 91 14.30 5.48 9.62
N SER A 92 13.72 4.30 9.76
CA SER A 92 14.40 3.01 9.56
C SER A 92 13.59 2.13 8.63
N ILE A 93 14.28 1.51 7.68
CA ILE A 93 13.68 0.77 6.58
C ILE A 93 14.43 -0.55 6.44
N THR A 94 13.70 -1.65 6.28
CA THR A 94 14.28 -2.93 5.86
C THR A 94 13.68 -3.32 4.53
N TRP A 95 14.52 -3.44 3.52
CA TRP A 95 14.16 -3.83 2.16
C TRP A 95 13.77 -5.30 2.08
N ASP A 96 13.07 -5.67 1.02
CA ASP A 96 12.69 -7.04 0.69
C ASP A 96 13.90 -7.99 0.57
N THR A 97 15.05 -7.46 0.21
CA THR A 97 16.35 -8.14 0.15
C THR A 97 16.99 -8.41 1.52
N GLY A 98 16.45 -7.84 2.59
CA GLY A 98 17.02 -7.90 3.94
C GLY A 98 18.05 -6.80 4.26
N VAL A 99 18.42 -5.97 3.28
CA VAL A 99 19.21 -4.75 3.53
C VAL A 99 18.42 -3.83 4.45
N SER A 100 19.09 -3.14 5.38
CA SER A 100 18.45 -2.17 6.27
C SER A 100 19.18 -0.83 6.20
N ASP A 101 18.42 0.23 6.02
CA ASP A 101 18.90 1.61 5.97
C ASP A 101 18.18 2.46 7.01
N SER A 102 18.80 3.58 7.38
CA SER A 102 18.18 4.59 8.23
C SER A 102 18.63 5.99 7.85
N PHE A 103 17.80 6.99 8.13
CA PHE A 103 18.20 8.39 8.02
C PHE A 103 17.38 9.25 8.99
N SER A 104 17.91 10.42 9.33
CA SER A 104 17.19 11.41 10.14
C SER A 104 16.55 12.46 9.23
N TRP A 105 15.33 12.87 9.56
CA TRP A 105 14.66 13.90 8.76
C TRP A 105 15.44 15.22 8.77
N GLY A 106 15.60 15.82 7.60
CA GLY A 106 16.29 17.09 7.38
C GLY A 106 17.81 17.03 7.51
N VAL A 107 18.39 15.84 7.62
CA VAL A 107 19.84 15.64 7.76
C VAL A 107 20.38 14.95 6.51
N TYR A 108 21.40 15.56 5.90
CA TYR A 108 22.19 14.94 4.83
C TYR A 108 23.51 14.41 5.42
N ASP A 109 23.56 13.12 5.69
CA ASP A 109 24.67 12.42 6.31
C ASP A 109 25.01 11.12 5.53
N PRO A 110 26.06 10.37 5.93
CA PRO A 110 26.39 9.12 5.26
C PRO A 110 25.24 8.11 5.23
N SER A 111 24.38 8.09 6.25
CA SER A 111 23.25 7.16 6.32
C SER A 111 22.15 7.52 5.31
N PHE A 112 21.86 8.80 5.12
CA PHE A 112 20.97 9.23 4.04
C PHE A 112 21.57 8.95 2.65
N LEU A 113 22.89 9.09 2.49
CA LEU A 113 23.56 8.75 1.23
C LEU A 113 23.50 7.25 0.91
N GLU A 114 23.68 6.38 1.91
CA GLU A 114 23.50 4.93 1.76
C GLU A 114 22.08 4.60 1.28
N PHE A 115 21.07 5.18 1.94
CA PHE A 115 19.68 5.05 1.52
C PHE A 115 19.45 5.52 0.08
N ILE A 116 19.93 6.70 -0.31
CA ILE A 116 19.79 7.25 -1.66
C ILE A 116 20.41 6.31 -2.71
N ASN A 117 21.61 5.79 -2.44
CA ASN A 117 22.31 4.92 -3.38
C ASN A 117 21.52 3.62 -3.58
N TYR A 118 21.07 3.00 -2.48
CA TYR A 118 20.27 1.79 -2.56
C TYR A 118 18.90 2.01 -3.21
N TYR A 119 18.22 3.12 -2.88
CA TYR A 119 16.98 3.54 -3.53
C TYR A 119 17.14 3.61 -5.05
N GLN A 120 18.17 4.32 -5.53
CA GLN A 120 18.39 4.51 -6.96
C GLN A 120 18.69 3.18 -7.66
N ASP A 121 19.42 2.28 -7.03
CA ASP A 121 19.73 0.96 -7.59
C ASP A 121 18.53 0.01 -7.60
N ARG A 122 17.77 0.00 -6.50
CA ARG A 122 16.65 -0.93 -6.29
C ARG A 122 15.42 -0.57 -7.11
N LEU A 123 15.10 0.72 -7.21
CA LEU A 123 13.84 1.19 -7.79
C LEU A 123 13.97 1.56 -9.28
N SER A 124 15.19 1.66 -9.80
CA SER A 124 15.43 1.83 -11.22
C SER A 124 15.26 0.51 -11.99
N THR A 125 15.00 0.60 -13.30
CA THR A 125 14.95 -0.57 -14.19
C THR A 125 16.30 -1.30 -14.31
N LYS A 126 17.40 -0.60 -14.01
CA LYS A 126 18.77 -1.13 -13.93
C LYS A 126 19.50 -0.45 -12.76
N PRO A 127 20.42 -1.16 -12.08
CA PRO A 127 21.29 -0.55 -11.08
C PRO A 127 22.00 0.68 -11.66
N GLN A 128 21.94 1.80 -10.95
CA GLN A 128 22.51 3.06 -11.38
C GLN A 128 23.96 3.20 -10.92
N ASN A 129 24.35 2.56 -9.81
CA ASN A 129 25.65 2.66 -9.14
C ASN A 129 26.09 4.11 -8.92
N ARG A 130 25.13 5.03 -8.78
CA ARG A 130 25.39 6.45 -8.50
C ARG A 130 25.70 6.59 -7.01
N LYS A 131 26.60 7.52 -6.70
CA LYS A 131 26.99 7.89 -5.32
C LYS A 131 26.58 9.32 -4.95
N PHE A 132 25.66 9.87 -5.73
CA PHE A 132 25.22 11.26 -5.63
C PHE A 132 23.72 11.31 -5.92
N LEU A 133 23.09 12.44 -5.59
CA LEU A 133 21.68 12.71 -5.74
C LEU A 133 21.43 13.59 -6.97
N PRO A 134 21.11 13.00 -8.12
CA PRO A 134 20.86 13.76 -9.33
C PRO A 134 19.49 14.45 -9.28
N SER A 135 19.36 15.59 -9.93
CA SER A 135 18.08 16.34 -9.97
C SER A 135 16.97 15.60 -10.72
N ASP A 136 17.36 14.72 -11.66
CA ASP A 136 16.44 13.85 -12.42
C ASP A 136 15.73 12.80 -11.56
N VAL A 137 16.14 12.57 -10.31
CA VAL A 137 15.46 11.65 -9.38
C VAL A 137 13.99 12.02 -9.19
N MET A 138 13.68 13.32 -9.28
CA MET A 138 12.32 13.86 -9.19
C MET A 138 11.41 13.34 -10.32
N ILE A 139 11.98 13.13 -11.52
CA ILE A 139 11.27 12.55 -12.66
C ILE A 139 10.88 11.11 -12.38
N GLY A 140 11.80 10.33 -11.77
CA GLY A 140 11.54 8.96 -11.35
C GLY A 140 10.41 8.89 -10.31
N ILE A 141 10.46 9.72 -9.28
CA ILE A 141 9.41 9.80 -8.25
C ILE A 141 8.05 10.14 -8.88
N ARG A 142 8.02 11.14 -9.78
CA ARG A 142 6.81 11.52 -10.52
C ARG A 142 6.25 10.38 -11.36
N GLY A 143 7.13 9.57 -11.95
CA GLY A 143 6.77 8.33 -12.65
C GLY A 143 6.05 7.35 -11.73
N PHE A 144 6.62 7.06 -10.55
CA PHE A 144 5.98 6.18 -9.57
C PHE A 144 4.60 6.68 -9.13
N LEU A 145 4.48 7.97 -8.80
CA LEU A 145 3.20 8.55 -8.40
C LEU A 145 2.14 8.46 -9.50
N THR A 146 2.54 8.61 -10.78
CA THR A 146 1.63 8.46 -11.92
C THR A 146 1.10 7.04 -12.01
N THR A 147 1.99 6.04 -11.96
CA THR A 147 1.58 4.62 -11.95
C THR A 147 0.67 4.29 -10.77
N TYR A 148 0.91 4.86 -9.59
CA TYR A 148 0.03 4.62 -8.43
C TYR A 148 -1.35 5.22 -8.61
N LEU A 149 -1.45 6.42 -9.19
CA LEU A 149 -2.74 7.02 -9.49
C LEU A 149 -3.53 6.16 -10.50
N GLU A 150 -2.88 5.59 -11.51
CA GLU A 150 -3.53 4.67 -12.46
C GLU A 150 -4.07 3.40 -11.76
N ILE A 151 -3.30 2.80 -10.85
CA ILE A 151 -3.75 1.65 -10.05
C ILE A 151 -4.95 2.02 -9.18
N LEU A 152 -4.87 3.17 -8.48
CA LEU A 152 -5.95 3.65 -7.62
C LEU A 152 -7.20 4.00 -8.42
N GLU A 153 -7.08 4.55 -9.62
CA GLU A 153 -8.19 4.83 -10.52
C GLU A 153 -8.86 3.52 -10.98
N SER A 154 -8.07 2.52 -11.37
CA SER A 154 -8.59 1.21 -11.75
C SER A 154 -9.37 0.55 -10.61
N LEU A 155 -8.85 0.63 -9.38
CA LEU A 155 -9.55 0.14 -8.18
C LEU A 155 -10.83 0.94 -7.90
N ASP A 156 -10.79 2.27 -8.03
CA ASP A 156 -11.95 3.13 -7.77
C ASP A 156 -13.11 2.86 -8.75
N LEU A 157 -12.79 2.54 -10.01
CA LEU A 157 -13.77 2.11 -11.02
C LEU A 157 -14.42 0.77 -10.63
N LYS A 158 -13.60 -0.24 -10.27
CA LYS A 158 -14.12 -1.54 -9.81
C LYS A 158 -15.01 -1.41 -8.57
N ILE A 159 -14.62 -0.53 -7.65
CA ILE A 159 -15.44 -0.23 -6.47
C ILE A 159 -16.75 0.44 -6.86
N SER A 160 -16.70 1.39 -7.79
CA SER A 160 -17.91 2.04 -8.27
C SER A 160 -18.90 1.00 -8.80
N ASP A 161 -18.44 0.02 -9.59
CA ASP A 161 -19.25 -1.09 -10.09
C ASP A 161 -19.85 -1.95 -8.97
N LEU A 162 -19.06 -2.27 -7.92
CA LEU A 162 -19.53 -2.99 -6.73
C LEU A 162 -20.63 -2.25 -5.97
N LEU A 163 -20.66 -0.91 -6.07
CA LEU A 163 -21.57 -0.06 -5.33
C LEU A 163 -22.83 0.33 -6.10
N ILE A 164 -22.95 -0.01 -7.39
CA ILE A 164 -24.14 0.33 -8.20
C ILE A 164 -25.37 -0.42 -7.65
N ASP A 165 -25.40 -1.73 -7.84
CA ASP A 165 -26.52 -2.58 -7.46
C ASP A 165 -26.07 -4.03 -7.18
N LYS A 166 -27.02 -4.85 -6.73
CA LYS A 166 -26.80 -6.26 -6.40
C LYS A 166 -26.29 -7.08 -7.59
N SER A 167 -26.69 -6.74 -8.82
CA SER A 167 -26.25 -7.45 -10.02
C SER A 167 -24.80 -7.09 -10.38
N GLY A 168 -24.44 -5.80 -10.29
CA GLY A 168 -23.07 -5.32 -10.46
C GLY A 168 -22.12 -5.98 -9.46
N PHE A 169 -22.54 -6.07 -8.21
CA PHE A 169 -21.80 -6.77 -7.16
C PHE A 169 -21.51 -8.24 -7.53
N LEU A 170 -22.54 -9.01 -7.91
CA LEU A 170 -22.37 -10.42 -8.27
C LEU A 170 -21.55 -10.62 -9.56
N ASN A 171 -21.71 -9.74 -10.55
CA ASN A 171 -20.96 -9.79 -11.81
C ASN A 171 -19.46 -9.55 -11.57
N VAL A 172 -19.10 -8.58 -10.73
CA VAL A 172 -17.70 -8.29 -10.42
C VAL A 172 -17.06 -9.47 -9.69
N ILE A 173 -17.77 -10.10 -8.76
CA ILE A 173 -17.26 -11.22 -7.95
C ILE A 173 -17.19 -12.54 -8.72
N GLY A 174 -18.11 -12.77 -9.67
CA GLY A 174 -18.11 -13.96 -10.51
C GLY A 174 -16.95 -14.04 -11.52
N SER A 175 -16.19 -12.95 -11.67
CA SER A 175 -15.07 -12.87 -12.61
C SER A 175 -13.75 -13.30 -11.98
N ASP A 176 -13.11 -14.31 -12.55
CA ASP A 176 -11.75 -14.76 -12.17
C ASP A 176 -10.67 -13.68 -12.40
N LEU A 177 -10.97 -12.64 -13.18
CA LEU A 177 -10.08 -11.50 -13.44
C LEU A 177 -10.09 -10.45 -12.31
N ASN A 178 -11.10 -10.47 -11.44
CA ASN A 178 -11.34 -9.45 -10.42
C ASN A 178 -10.92 -9.91 -9.01
N LYS A 179 -9.72 -10.48 -8.91
CA LYS A 179 -9.16 -11.02 -7.66
C LYS A 179 -9.08 -9.98 -6.54
N ASP A 180 -8.68 -8.77 -6.90
CA ASP A 180 -8.57 -7.61 -6.03
C ASP A 180 -9.94 -7.13 -5.53
N ALA A 181 -10.96 -7.13 -6.40
CA ALA A 181 -12.33 -6.79 -6.02
C ALA A 181 -12.93 -7.83 -5.07
N LEU A 182 -12.66 -9.13 -5.30
CA LEU A 182 -13.08 -10.18 -4.37
C LEU A 182 -12.45 -9.99 -2.99
N PHE A 183 -11.14 -9.76 -2.93
CA PHE A 183 -10.46 -9.48 -1.65
C PHE A 183 -11.09 -8.29 -0.93
N LEU A 184 -11.36 -7.21 -1.65
CA LEU A 184 -12.03 -6.03 -1.09
C LEU A 184 -13.41 -6.38 -0.52
N VAL A 185 -14.22 -7.16 -1.26
CA VAL A 185 -15.56 -7.56 -0.82
C VAL A 185 -15.49 -8.39 0.46
N ILE A 186 -14.65 -9.44 0.48
CA ILE A 186 -14.54 -10.34 1.64
C ILE A 186 -14.00 -9.57 2.85
N SER A 187 -12.98 -8.71 2.66
CA SER A 187 -12.43 -7.89 3.74
C SER A 187 -13.37 -6.78 4.24
N SER A 188 -14.37 -6.41 3.43
CA SER A 188 -15.40 -5.43 3.79
C SER A 188 -16.65 -6.07 4.42
N LEU A 189 -16.72 -7.41 4.52
CA LEU A 189 -17.78 -8.06 5.27
C LEU A 189 -17.73 -7.61 6.74
N PRO A 190 -18.88 -7.33 7.39
CA PRO A 190 -18.93 -7.13 8.82
C PRO A 190 -18.25 -8.29 9.56
N THR A 191 -17.56 -8.03 10.69
CA THR A 191 -16.77 -9.03 11.42
C THR A 191 -17.55 -10.32 11.72
N THR A 192 -18.84 -10.19 12.03
CA THR A 192 -19.75 -11.32 12.25
C THR A 192 -19.99 -12.12 10.97
N GLN A 193 -20.17 -11.47 9.82
CA GLN A 193 -20.33 -12.10 8.52
C GLN A 193 -19.03 -12.72 8.02
N LEU A 194 -17.89 -12.07 8.26
CA LEU A 194 -16.58 -12.64 7.95
C LEU A 194 -16.29 -13.90 8.78
N SER A 195 -16.65 -13.91 10.06
CA SER A 195 -16.57 -15.14 10.87
C SER A 195 -17.49 -16.23 10.34
N ARG A 196 -18.75 -15.90 10.02
CA ARG A 196 -19.72 -16.84 9.41
C ARG A 196 -19.23 -17.39 8.07
N PHE A 197 -18.53 -16.57 7.28
CA PHE A 197 -17.94 -16.98 6.02
C PHE A 197 -16.92 -18.10 6.22
N PHE A 198 -15.98 -17.94 7.15
CA PHE A 198 -15.00 -18.97 7.45
C PHE A 198 -15.65 -20.25 8.00
N MET A 199 -16.61 -20.11 8.92
CA MET A 199 -17.37 -21.25 9.44
C MET A 199 -18.17 -21.97 8.34
N PHE A 200 -18.73 -21.22 7.39
CA PHE A 200 -19.44 -21.79 6.24
C PHE A 200 -18.50 -22.58 5.33
N LEU A 201 -17.30 -22.05 5.06
CA LEU A 201 -16.30 -22.75 4.25
C LEU A 201 -15.80 -24.04 4.93
N ASN A 202 -15.65 -24.03 6.26
CA ASN A 202 -15.14 -25.14 7.07
C ASN A 202 -15.75 -26.49 6.67
N SER A 203 -17.07 -26.55 6.55
CA SER A 203 -17.82 -27.79 6.28
C SER A 203 -17.53 -28.42 4.91
N PHE A 204 -16.87 -27.72 4.00
CA PHE A 204 -16.61 -28.19 2.64
C PHE A 204 -15.13 -28.48 2.37
N LEU A 205 -14.24 -28.06 3.25
CA LEU A 205 -12.80 -28.20 3.04
C LEU A 205 -12.28 -29.55 3.59
N PRO A 206 -11.21 -30.14 3.00
CA PRO A 206 -10.66 -31.40 3.46
C PRO A 206 -10.10 -31.34 4.89
N ASP A 207 -10.26 -32.42 5.66
CA ASP A 207 -9.76 -32.56 7.03
C ASP A 207 -8.23 -32.60 7.13
N SER A 208 -7.55 -32.95 6.03
CA SER A 208 -6.11 -33.17 5.98
C SER A 208 -5.27 -31.90 5.86
N ILE A 209 -5.89 -30.72 5.66
CA ILE A 209 -5.14 -29.48 5.49
C ILE A 209 -4.67 -28.98 6.86
N MET A 210 -3.35 -28.98 7.07
CA MET A 210 -2.70 -28.45 8.27
C MET A 210 -2.21 -27.02 8.01
N VAL A 211 -2.45 -26.13 8.97
CA VAL A 211 -1.98 -24.74 8.94
C VAL A 211 -1.21 -24.42 10.21
N LYS A 212 -0.24 -23.53 10.10
CA LYS A 212 0.54 -23.02 11.23
C LYS A 212 -0.05 -21.68 11.66
N THR A 213 -0.54 -21.57 12.89
CA THR A 213 -1.06 -20.30 13.42
C THR A 213 0.05 -19.28 13.70
N PRO A 214 -0.30 -18.00 13.93
CA PRO A 214 0.68 -16.95 14.21
C PRO A 214 1.53 -17.22 15.45
N ASP A 215 1.01 -17.96 16.43
CA ASP A 215 1.72 -18.43 17.63
C ASP A 215 2.63 -19.65 17.40
N GLY A 216 2.71 -20.11 16.15
CA GLY A 216 3.58 -21.21 15.71
C GLY A 216 3.03 -22.61 15.90
N ARG A 217 1.79 -22.76 16.39
CA ARG A 217 1.15 -24.06 16.57
C ARG A 217 0.64 -24.62 15.23
N GLN A 218 0.68 -25.94 15.06
CA GLN A 218 0.00 -26.60 13.96
C GLN A 218 -1.40 -27.02 14.38
N LEU A 219 -2.39 -26.73 13.55
CA LEU A 219 -3.76 -27.20 13.70
C LEU A 219 -4.35 -27.52 12.33
N THR A 220 -5.44 -28.27 12.33
CA THR A 220 -6.23 -28.46 11.12
C THR A 220 -6.87 -27.13 10.72
N LEU A 221 -6.94 -26.88 9.42
CA LEU A 221 -7.63 -25.73 8.85
C LEU A 221 -9.07 -25.62 9.38
N ARG A 222 -9.74 -26.76 9.52
CA ARG A 222 -11.09 -26.84 10.09
C ARG A 222 -11.14 -26.27 11.51
N GLY A 223 -10.19 -26.67 12.37
CA GLY A 223 -10.11 -26.14 13.73
C GLY A 223 -9.93 -24.62 13.78
N LEU A 224 -9.20 -24.05 12.82
CA LEU A 224 -9.03 -22.60 12.71
C LEU A 224 -10.34 -21.92 12.27
N PHE A 225 -11.01 -22.46 11.26
CA PHE A 225 -12.18 -21.83 10.64
C PHE A 225 -13.45 -21.98 11.48
N ASP A 226 -13.56 -23.03 12.31
CA ASP A 226 -14.73 -23.32 13.14
C ASP A 226 -14.91 -22.33 14.31
N SER A 227 -13.81 -21.78 14.82
CA SER A 227 -13.85 -20.88 15.97
C SER A 227 -14.19 -19.45 15.52
N PRO A 228 -15.27 -18.80 15.99
CA PRO A 228 -15.52 -17.39 15.69
C PRO A 228 -14.37 -16.53 16.20
N SER A 229 -13.93 -15.55 15.41
CA SER A 229 -12.86 -14.64 15.82
C SER A 229 -13.28 -13.20 15.61
N TYR A 230 -13.13 -12.41 16.65
CA TYR A 230 -13.25 -10.95 16.60
C TYR A 230 -11.88 -10.27 16.66
N ASP A 231 -10.82 -11.04 16.94
CA ASP A 231 -9.44 -10.57 16.93
C ASP A 231 -8.95 -10.39 15.49
N PHE A 232 -8.48 -9.19 15.18
CA PHE A 232 -7.99 -8.80 13.86
C PHE A 232 -6.78 -9.62 13.40
N SER A 233 -5.87 -9.99 14.29
CA SER A 233 -4.69 -10.79 13.94
C SER A 233 -5.08 -12.20 13.49
N TYR A 234 -6.05 -12.82 14.18
CA TYR A 234 -6.59 -14.11 13.76
C TYR A 234 -7.45 -14.03 12.50
N LEU A 235 -8.26 -12.99 12.34
CA LEU A 235 -9.04 -12.77 11.12
C LEU A 235 -8.14 -12.55 9.89
N SER A 236 -7.05 -11.81 10.07
CA SER A 236 -6.06 -11.57 9.02
C SER A 236 -5.37 -12.87 8.59
N GLU A 237 -5.02 -13.76 9.53
CA GLU A 237 -4.45 -15.07 9.20
C GLU A 237 -5.46 -15.96 8.46
N LYS A 238 -6.72 -15.99 8.92
CA LYS A 238 -7.79 -16.73 8.23
C LYS A 238 -8.01 -16.21 6.80
N MET A 239 -7.98 -14.89 6.62
CA MET A 239 -8.08 -14.26 5.30
C MET A 239 -6.92 -14.69 4.40
N LYS A 240 -5.69 -14.64 4.89
CA LYS A 240 -4.51 -15.07 4.14
C LYS A 240 -4.63 -16.52 3.68
N ILE A 241 -4.94 -17.42 4.60
CA ILE A 241 -5.14 -18.84 4.28
C ILE A 241 -6.28 -19.02 3.27
N PHE A 242 -7.39 -18.30 3.43
CA PHE A 242 -8.48 -18.32 2.45
C PHE A 242 -8.02 -17.92 1.05
N LEU A 243 -7.24 -16.83 0.91
CA LEU A 243 -6.72 -16.40 -0.38
C LEU A 243 -5.77 -17.43 -0.98
N ASP A 244 -4.92 -18.05 -0.16
CA ASP A 244 -4.06 -19.16 -0.59
C ASP A 244 -4.93 -20.29 -1.17
N LEU A 245 -5.95 -20.75 -0.46
CA LEU A 245 -6.86 -21.80 -0.93
C LEU A 245 -7.61 -21.39 -2.21
N TYR A 246 -8.05 -20.13 -2.29
CA TYR A 246 -8.79 -19.60 -3.45
C TYR A 246 -7.92 -19.50 -4.71
N PHE A 247 -6.62 -19.23 -4.56
CA PHE A 247 -5.70 -19.03 -5.69
C PHE A 247 -4.70 -20.18 -5.91
N ASN A 248 -4.69 -21.22 -5.08
CA ASN A 248 -3.75 -22.33 -5.18
C ASN A 248 -4.02 -23.25 -6.39
N LEU A 249 -3.27 -23.03 -7.46
CA LEU A 249 -3.32 -23.84 -8.69
C LEU A 249 -2.84 -25.29 -8.48
N ASN A 250 -2.08 -25.56 -7.41
CA ASN A 250 -1.55 -26.89 -7.12
C ASN A 250 -2.57 -27.80 -6.40
N GLN A 251 -3.71 -27.25 -5.97
CA GLN A 251 -4.80 -27.98 -5.32
C GLN A 251 -6.16 -27.66 -5.97
N PRO A 252 -6.36 -28.07 -7.25
CA PRO A 252 -7.51 -27.62 -8.05
C PRO A 252 -8.88 -28.00 -7.46
N GLU A 253 -8.99 -29.15 -6.78
CA GLU A 253 -10.24 -29.54 -6.13
C GLU A 253 -10.58 -28.61 -4.96
N THR A 254 -9.62 -28.35 -4.08
CA THR A 254 -9.78 -27.44 -2.93
C THR A 254 -10.05 -26.02 -3.41
N GLN A 255 -9.35 -25.59 -4.46
CA GLN A 255 -9.57 -24.32 -5.11
C GLN A 255 -11.02 -24.20 -5.62
N ASN A 256 -11.48 -25.18 -6.41
CA ASN A 256 -12.82 -25.16 -6.99
C ASN A 256 -13.91 -25.15 -5.92
N ILE A 257 -13.75 -25.92 -4.85
CA ILE A 257 -14.66 -25.90 -3.70
C ILE A 257 -14.68 -24.51 -3.06
N THR A 258 -13.51 -23.95 -2.77
CA THR A 258 -13.37 -22.63 -2.14
C THR A 258 -14.03 -21.54 -2.98
N LYS A 259 -13.79 -21.52 -4.29
CA LYS A 259 -14.41 -20.58 -5.24
C LYS A 259 -15.94 -20.71 -5.26
N LYS A 260 -16.44 -21.93 -5.49
CA LYS A 260 -17.88 -22.20 -5.59
C LYS A 260 -18.61 -21.82 -4.31
N LYS A 261 -18.05 -22.16 -3.16
CA LYS A 261 -18.66 -21.87 -1.85
C LYS A 261 -18.57 -20.40 -1.48
N THR A 262 -17.52 -19.70 -1.91
CA THR A 262 -17.45 -18.25 -1.76
C THR A 262 -18.57 -17.55 -2.54
N ALA A 263 -18.80 -17.94 -3.80
CA ALA A 263 -19.91 -17.40 -4.59
C ALA A 263 -21.27 -17.72 -3.96
N GLU A 264 -21.47 -18.94 -3.45
CA GLU A 264 -22.71 -19.34 -2.77
C GLU A 264 -22.98 -18.49 -1.51
N PHE A 265 -21.94 -18.23 -0.70
CA PHE A 265 -22.06 -17.41 0.49
C PHE A 265 -22.39 -15.96 0.15
N LEU A 266 -21.67 -15.38 -0.81
CA LEU A 266 -21.88 -13.99 -1.21
C LEU A 266 -23.24 -13.76 -1.87
N ALA A 267 -23.77 -14.76 -2.60
CA ALA A 267 -25.15 -14.70 -3.09
C ALA A 267 -26.17 -14.60 -1.94
N LYS A 268 -25.94 -15.29 -0.81
CA LYS A 268 -26.79 -15.18 0.39
C LYS A 268 -26.66 -13.82 1.06
N VAL A 269 -25.44 -13.27 1.14
CA VAL A 269 -25.19 -11.91 1.65
C VAL A 269 -25.97 -10.88 0.83
N VAL A 270 -25.93 -10.98 -0.49
CA VAL A 270 -26.64 -10.07 -1.41
C VAL A 270 -28.16 -10.17 -1.28
N GLN A 271 -28.69 -11.36 -0.96
CA GLN A 271 -30.13 -11.57 -0.74
C GLN A 271 -30.63 -10.93 0.57
N ASN A 272 -29.78 -10.78 1.58
CA ASN A 272 -30.12 -10.09 2.82
C ASN A 272 -29.81 -8.59 2.71
N ASP A 273 -30.84 -7.74 2.67
CA ASP A 273 -30.68 -6.29 2.53
C ASP A 273 -29.83 -5.66 3.64
N SER A 274 -29.94 -6.15 4.88
CA SER A 274 -29.14 -5.63 6.00
C SER A 274 -27.66 -5.94 5.78
N ASP A 275 -27.33 -7.20 5.53
CA ASP A 275 -25.93 -7.63 5.36
C ASP A 275 -25.29 -7.00 4.11
N PHE A 276 -26.07 -6.87 3.03
CA PHE A 276 -25.62 -6.21 1.81
C PHE A 276 -25.36 -4.71 2.03
N ASN A 277 -26.26 -4.01 2.71
CA ASN A 277 -26.08 -2.58 2.98
C ASN A 277 -24.89 -2.31 3.90
N ASP A 278 -24.66 -3.15 4.91
CA ASP A 278 -23.49 -3.03 5.79
C ASP A 278 -22.19 -3.28 5.02
N THR A 279 -22.17 -4.31 4.16
CA THR A 279 -21.03 -4.59 3.28
C THR A 279 -20.76 -3.43 2.33
N LYS A 280 -21.82 -2.88 1.72
CA LYS A 280 -21.75 -1.71 0.83
C LYS A 280 -21.19 -0.49 1.56
N HIS A 281 -21.64 -0.25 2.80
CA HIS A 281 -21.14 0.83 3.65
C HIS A 281 -19.65 0.68 3.94
N ASN A 282 -19.19 -0.51 4.28
CA ASN A 282 -17.76 -0.78 4.53
C ASN A 282 -16.91 -0.60 3.27
N ILE A 283 -17.37 -1.09 2.11
CA ILE A 283 -16.68 -0.87 0.83
C ILE A 283 -16.56 0.64 0.54
N GLN A 284 -17.64 1.40 0.75
CA GLN A 284 -17.64 2.85 0.58
C GLN A 284 -16.68 3.54 1.56
N ALA A 285 -16.61 3.07 2.81
CA ALA A 285 -15.66 3.59 3.80
C ALA A 285 -14.21 3.34 3.39
N VAL A 286 -13.89 2.16 2.84
CA VAL A 286 -12.56 1.86 2.28
C VAL A 286 -12.26 2.77 1.10
N ARG A 287 -13.21 2.93 0.16
CA ARG A 287 -13.08 3.84 -0.98
C ARG A 287 -12.68 5.24 -0.54
N GLN A 288 -13.38 5.79 0.45
CA GLN A 288 -13.15 7.15 0.92
C GLN A 288 -11.85 7.27 1.72
N SER A 289 -11.66 6.43 2.73
CA SER A 289 -10.57 6.55 3.71
C SER A 289 -9.22 6.04 3.20
N GLN A 290 -9.22 5.09 2.26
CA GLN A 290 -8.00 4.45 1.78
C GLN A 290 -7.67 4.88 0.36
N ILE A 291 -8.63 4.90 -0.57
CA ILE A 291 -8.36 5.21 -1.97
C ILE A 291 -8.41 6.72 -2.21
N GLY A 292 -9.49 7.38 -1.77
CA GLY A 292 -9.66 8.83 -1.92
C GLY A 292 -8.50 9.62 -1.33
N VAL A 293 -8.14 9.35 -0.07
CA VAL A 293 -7.01 10.01 0.61
C VAL A 293 -5.69 9.83 -0.16
N ARG A 294 -5.38 8.61 -0.62
CA ARG A 294 -4.16 8.33 -1.39
C ARG A 294 -4.18 9.02 -2.75
N LYS A 295 -5.32 9.03 -3.47
CA LYS A 295 -5.48 9.76 -4.73
C LYS A 295 -5.21 11.25 -4.51
N THR A 296 -5.73 11.86 -3.45
CA THR A 296 -5.49 13.27 -3.12
C THR A 296 -4.02 13.54 -2.82
N LEU A 297 -3.38 12.72 -1.98
CA LEU A 297 -1.96 12.88 -1.64
C LEU A 297 -1.08 12.77 -2.89
N TYR A 298 -1.19 11.67 -3.63
CA TYR A 298 -0.33 11.44 -4.80
C TYR A 298 -0.64 12.38 -5.95
N SER A 299 -1.89 12.80 -6.15
CA SER A 299 -2.22 13.83 -7.16
C SER A 299 -1.60 15.17 -6.79
N THR A 300 -1.66 15.56 -5.51
CA THR A 300 -1.04 16.80 -5.03
C THR A 300 0.47 16.78 -5.30
N LEU A 301 1.16 15.71 -4.88
CA LEU A 301 2.59 15.56 -5.07
C LEU A 301 2.95 15.46 -6.56
N LYS A 302 2.22 14.69 -7.35
CA LYS A 302 2.45 14.58 -8.81
C LYS A 302 2.30 15.93 -9.49
N ASN A 303 1.21 16.67 -9.23
CA ASN A 303 0.97 17.97 -9.86
C ASN A 303 2.05 18.98 -9.47
N HIS A 304 2.52 18.93 -8.22
CA HIS A 304 3.67 19.72 -7.80
C HIS A 304 4.93 19.31 -8.58
N LEU A 305 5.20 18.01 -8.72
CA LEU A 305 6.35 17.51 -9.49
C LEU A 305 6.26 17.88 -10.98
N ASP A 306 5.08 17.82 -11.61
CA ASP A 306 4.88 18.30 -12.99
C ASP A 306 5.29 19.77 -13.13
N ASP A 307 4.97 20.60 -12.13
CA ASP A 307 5.30 22.02 -12.10
C ASP A 307 6.80 22.32 -11.91
N ILE A 308 7.56 21.46 -11.24
CA ILE A 308 9.00 21.64 -11.03
C ILE A 308 9.86 20.93 -12.09
N ILE A 309 9.40 19.80 -12.65
CA ILE A 309 10.17 19.07 -13.67
C ILE A 309 10.29 19.87 -14.97
N THR A 310 9.37 20.81 -15.25
CA THR A 310 9.49 21.73 -16.39
C THR A 310 10.72 22.63 -16.39
N VAL A 311 11.42 22.73 -15.25
CA VAL A 311 12.68 23.50 -15.14
C VAL A 311 13.93 22.63 -15.13
N LEU A 312 13.79 21.29 -15.16
CA LEU A 312 14.86 20.31 -15.34
C LEU A 312 15.13 20.09 -16.83
#